data_AF-A0A7W0JE82-F1
#
_entry.id   AF-A0A7W0JE82-F1
#
_cell.length_a   1.000
_cell.length_b   1.000
_cell.length_c   1.000
_cell.angle_alpha   90.00
_cell.angle_beta   90.00
_cell.angle_gamma   90.00
#
_symmetry.space_group_name_H-M   'P 1'
#
loop_
_entity.id
_entity.type
_entity.pdbx_description
1 polymer ?
#
loop_
_entity_poly.entity_id
_entity_poly.type
_entity_poly.pdbx_seq_one_letter_code
_entity_poly.pdbx_strand_id
1 'polypeptide(L)'
;MLHHFYSFVLSMALVTSLMAKDDFIIESQPALIEEAFCLSNQGILTKKLNGFIYLDVSNAFITSLAPLLEMPGELKSPPTAARSVGAHISVFHETENIAPQELGQAFSFQVKEVRSVVVHTRDGLKKLWMIAVDSPELESLRQSYGCPPKLQGHDFHITIGKQMPTAPEGWENIDSFASQNFSDSETIGLSTSGEFISVNDKSILATAAKVDAAAQLCLKGNGFVYLNVNNQFIDAITPRLPLKGKFTPVSTNPKSMGAHISVMYENELIGKGIWELSEAGQLFNFKVKELRYVDRKTAKGESRLWLLAVEAPALERLRLDYKLKPKLQGHDFHITLGTEEIVK
;
A
#
# COMPACT_ATOMS: atom_id res chain seq x y z
N MET A 1 67.60 3.27 15.79
CA MET A 1 67.12 1.94 16.20
C MET A 1 65.74 2.08 16.80
N LEU A 2 64.69 2.02 15.98
CA LEU A 2 63.30 1.91 16.46
C LEU A 2 62.57 1.03 15.43
N HIS A 3 62.23 -0.20 15.81
CA HIS A 3 61.37 -1.08 15.02
C HIS A 3 59.91 -0.73 15.32
N HIS A 4 59.13 -0.41 14.30
CA HIS A 4 57.67 -0.36 14.39
C HIS A 4 57.10 -1.67 13.86
N PHE A 5 56.57 -2.47 14.79
CA PHE A 5 55.73 -3.63 14.51
C PHE A 5 54.33 -3.14 14.12
N TYR A 6 53.91 -3.37 12.88
CA TYR A 6 52.50 -3.23 12.49
C TYR A 6 51.79 -4.56 12.77
N SER A 7 50.93 -4.56 13.79
CA SER A 7 50.04 -5.67 14.10
C SER A 7 48.78 -5.54 13.23
N PHE A 8 48.60 -6.47 12.29
CA PHE A 8 47.44 -6.51 11.40
C PHE A 8 46.30 -7.23 12.14
N VAL A 9 45.33 -6.48 12.65
CA VAL A 9 44.13 -7.03 13.27
C VAL A 9 43.16 -7.43 12.15
N LEU A 10 43.09 -8.74 11.88
CA LEU A 10 42.13 -9.34 10.97
C LEU A 10 40.75 -9.35 11.64
N SER A 11 39.90 -8.34 11.36
CA SER A 11 38.50 -8.36 11.80
C SER A 11 37.72 -9.36 10.93
N MET A 12 37.43 -10.54 11.48
CA MET A 12 36.38 -11.39 10.91
C MET A 12 35.04 -10.68 11.10
N ALA A 13 34.53 -10.08 10.02
CA ALA A 13 33.15 -9.66 9.96
C ALA A 13 32.28 -10.92 9.95
N LEU A 14 31.68 -11.24 11.09
CA LEU A 14 30.55 -12.16 11.18
C LEU A 14 29.41 -11.59 10.34
N VAL A 15 29.31 -12.03 9.08
CA VAL A 15 28.10 -11.88 8.29
C VAL A 15 27.07 -12.80 8.93
N THR A 16 26.31 -12.26 9.88
CA THR A 16 25.11 -12.94 10.35
C THR A 16 24.18 -13.05 9.16
N SER A 17 24.09 -14.25 8.58
CA SER A 17 23.03 -14.60 7.66
C SER A 17 21.72 -14.25 8.35
N LEU A 18 21.04 -13.21 7.89
CA LEU A 18 19.65 -12.96 8.24
C LEU A 18 18.90 -14.22 7.75
N MET A 19 18.76 -15.21 8.62
CA MET A 19 17.82 -16.30 8.40
C MET A 19 16.46 -15.60 8.34
N ALA A 20 15.92 -15.48 7.14
CA ALA A 20 14.63 -14.88 6.93
C ALA A 20 13.65 -15.68 7.78
N LYS A 21 13.08 -15.05 8.79
CA LYS A 21 12.02 -15.65 9.57
C LYS A 21 10.90 -15.98 8.58
N ASP A 22 10.29 -17.15 8.72
CA ASP A 22 9.13 -17.53 7.91
C ASP A 22 7.97 -16.57 8.24
N ASP A 23 7.92 -15.43 7.56
CA ASP A 23 6.93 -14.37 7.75
C ASP A 23 5.63 -14.67 6.97
N PHE A 24 5.43 -15.94 6.58
CA PHE A 24 4.24 -16.41 5.88
C PHE A 24 3.29 -17.16 6.81
N ILE A 25 2.03 -17.26 6.37
CA ILE A 25 0.97 -18.05 6.99
C ILE A 25 0.60 -19.16 6.02
N ILE A 26 0.51 -20.40 6.50
CA ILE A 26 -0.05 -21.52 5.74
C ILE A 26 -1.58 -21.41 5.82
N GLU A 27 -2.23 -21.33 4.67
CA GLU A 27 -3.66 -21.06 4.56
C GLU A 27 -4.39 -22.36 4.19
N SER A 28 -5.47 -22.70 4.91
CA SER A 28 -6.27 -23.88 4.61
C SER A 28 -7.22 -23.57 3.45
N GLN A 29 -6.94 -24.12 2.27
CA GLN A 29 -7.68 -23.87 1.02
C GLN A 29 -7.82 -25.18 0.23
N PRO A 30 -8.65 -26.14 0.70
CA PRO A 30 -8.68 -27.51 0.16
C PRO A 30 -9.09 -27.57 -1.32
N ALA A 31 -10.15 -26.86 -1.72
CA ALA A 31 -10.58 -26.85 -3.13
C ALA A 31 -9.50 -26.28 -4.07
N LEU A 32 -8.80 -25.22 -3.61
CA LEU A 32 -7.74 -24.59 -4.38
C LEU A 32 -6.51 -25.52 -4.51
N ILE A 33 -6.10 -26.21 -3.43
CA ILE A 33 -4.94 -27.11 -3.50
C ILE A 33 -5.24 -28.35 -4.34
N GLU A 34 -6.47 -28.88 -4.28
CA GLU A 34 -6.91 -29.99 -5.14
C GLU A 34 -6.85 -29.61 -6.62
N GLU A 35 -7.35 -28.43 -7.00
CA GLU A 35 -7.23 -27.92 -8.38
C GLU A 35 -5.77 -27.71 -8.77
N ALA A 36 -4.93 -27.17 -7.87
CA ALA A 36 -3.51 -26.97 -8.14
C ALA A 36 -2.76 -28.28 -8.45
N PHE A 37 -3.15 -29.40 -7.83
CA PHE A 37 -2.57 -30.72 -8.13
C PHE A 37 -2.96 -31.26 -9.52
N CYS A 38 -4.04 -30.78 -10.12
CA CYS A 38 -4.47 -31.16 -11.46
C CYS A 38 -3.75 -30.36 -12.57
N LEU A 39 -3.08 -29.26 -12.22
CA LEU A 39 -2.35 -28.42 -13.17
C LEU A 39 -0.98 -29.01 -13.53
N SER A 40 -0.48 -28.65 -14.71
CA SER A 40 0.86 -29.06 -15.14
C SER A 40 1.92 -28.51 -14.18
N ASN A 41 2.74 -29.40 -13.62
CA ASN A 41 3.79 -29.11 -12.65
C ASN A 41 5.17 -28.96 -13.32
N GLN A 42 5.18 -28.47 -14.56
CA GLN A 42 6.37 -28.19 -15.34
C GLN A 42 6.33 -26.75 -15.85
N GLY A 43 7.51 -26.18 -16.09
CA GLY A 43 7.65 -24.89 -16.75
C GLY A 43 8.96 -24.78 -17.51
N ILE A 44 9.13 -23.70 -18.26
CA ILE A 44 10.30 -23.45 -19.11
C ILE A 44 11.16 -22.34 -18.51
N LEU A 45 12.45 -22.60 -18.29
CA LEU A 45 13.36 -21.61 -17.73
C LEU A 45 13.59 -20.48 -18.74
N THR A 46 13.17 -19.27 -18.37
CA THR A 46 13.12 -18.10 -19.24
C THR A 46 13.82 -16.91 -18.59
N LYS A 47 14.27 -15.96 -19.41
CA LYS A 47 14.98 -14.76 -18.97
C LYS A 47 14.36 -13.51 -19.57
N LYS A 48 14.19 -12.47 -18.74
CA LYS A 48 13.86 -11.11 -19.19
C LYS A 48 15.09 -10.35 -19.67
N LEU A 49 14.85 -9.30 -20.46
CA LEU A 49 15.88 -8.36 -20.91
C LEU A 49 16.68 -7.71 -19.75
N ASN A 50 16.05 -7.51 -18.59
CA ASN A 50 16.71 -6.91 -17.42
C ASN A 50 17.60 -7.89 -16.62
N GLY A 51 17.70 -9.16 -17.05
CA GLY A 51 18.51 -10.15 -16.35
C GLY A 51 17.74 -11.10 -15.44
N PHE A 52 16.48 -10.78 -15.11
CA PHE A 52 15.64 -11.62 -14.24
C PHE A 52 15.32 -12.97 -14.88
N ILE A 53 15.51 -14.06 -14.12
CA ILE A 53 15.33 -15.45 -14.60
C ILE A 53 14.25 -16.13 -13.77
N TYR A 54 13.31 -16.76 -14.46
CA TYR A 54 12.15 -17.37 -13.86
C TYR A 54 11.76 -18.63 -14.62
N LEU A 55 11.03 -19.53 -13.95
CA LEU A 55 10.32 -20.61 -14.61
C LEU A 55 8.98 -20.09 -15.11
N ASP A 56 8.77 -20.11 -16.42
CA ASP A 56 7.49 -19.79 -17.06
C ASP A 56 6.55 -20.98 -16.91
N VAL A 57 5.43 -20.79 -16.19
CA VAL A 57 4.47 -21.87 -15.89
C VAL A 57 3.08 -21.51 -16.42
N SER A 58 2.19 -22.51 -16.48
CA SER A 58 0.84 -22.28 -17.01
C SER A 58 0.10 -21.16 -16.26
N ASN A 59 -0.46 -20.21 -17.02
CA ASN A 59 -1.36 -19.18 -16.48
C ASN A 59 -2.63 -19.77 -15.81
N ALA A 60 -2.92 -21.06 -15.98
CA ALA A 60 -3.95 -21.77 -15.24
C ALA A 60 -3.77 -21.66 -13.71
N PHE A 61 -2.53 -21.57 -13.22
CA PHE A 61 -2.27 -21.31 -11.80
C PHE A 61 -2.87 -19.99 -11.29
N ILE A 62 -3.10 -19.02 -12.17
CA ILE A 62 -3.77 -17.77 -11.82
C ILE A 62 -5.26 -17.89 -12.18
N THR A 63 -5.59 -18.25 -13.42
CA THR A 63 -6.96 -18.16 -13.93
C THR A 63 -7.90 -19.21 -13.33
N SER A 64 -7.40 -20.39 -12.98
CA SER A 64 -8.20 -21.46 -12.36
C SER A 64 -8.21 -21.36 -10.83
N LEU A 65 -7.10 -20.95 -10.20
CA LEU A 65 -6.99 -20.94 -8.74
C LEU A 65 -7.54 -19.67 -8.09
N ALA A 66 -7.42 -18.50 -8.73
CA ALA A 66 -7.89 -17.24 -8.16
C ALA A 66 -9.39 -17.25 -7.79
N PRO A 67 -10.30 -17.80 -8.62
CA PRO A 67 -11.73 -17.90 -8.28
C PRO A 67 -12.05 -18.87 -7.12
N LEU A 68 -11.13 -19.80 -6.80
CA LEU A 68 -11.32 -20.80 -5.75
C LEU A 68 -10.81 -20.32 -4.38
N LEU A 69 -10.22 -19.14 -4.32
CA LEU A 69 -9.55 -18.65 -3.12
C LEU A 69 -10.57 -18.04 -2.15
N GLU A 70 -10.74 -18.68 -1.00
CA GLU A 70 -11.66 -18.24 0.05
C GLU A 70 -10.97 -17.24 0.98
N MET A 71 -11.23 -15.95 0.80
CA MET A 71 -10.68 -14.90 1.66
C MET A 71 -11.60 -13.66 1.69
N PRO A 72 -11.53 -12.84 2.75
CA PRO A 72 -12.29 -11.59 2.80
C PRO A 72 -11.65 -10.49 1.94
N GLY A 73 -12.44 -9.56 1.41
CA GLY A 73 -11.93 -8.53 0.50
C GLY A 73 -11.90 -8.97 -0.96
N GLU A 74 -10.97 -8.43 -1.75
CA GLU A 74 -10.86 -8.68 -3.19
C GLU A 74 -9.46 -9.17 -3.56
N LEU A 75 -9.36 -10.15 -4.46
CA LEU A 75 -8.10 -10.59 -5.03
C LEU A 75 -7.81 -9.83 -6.32
N LYS A 76 -6.68 -9.12 -6.35
CA LYS A 76 -6.12 -8.55 -7.58
C LYS A 76 -5.04 -9.45 -8.12
N SER A 77 -5.42 -10.31 -9.06
CA SER A 77 -4.50 -11.23 -9.73
C SER A 77 -3.50 -10.50 -10.62
N PRO A 78 -2.28 -11.04 -10.82
CA PRO A 78 -1.35 -10.52 -11.81
C PRO A 78 -1.97 -10.58 -13.20
N PRO A 79 -1.62 -9.63 -14.09
CA PRO A 79 -2.06 -9.70 -15.46
C PRO A 79 -1.47 -10.95 -16.13
N THR A 80 -2.28 -11.67 -16.90
CA THR A 80 -1.89 -12.86 -17.68
C THR A 80 -1.70 -12.58 -19.17
N ALA A 81 -1.82 -11.31 -19.59
CA ALA A 81 -1.62 -10.89 -20.97
C ALA A 81 -0.15 -11.05 -21.41
N ALA A 82 0.09 -11.20 -22.72
CA ALA A 82 1.41 -11.50 -23.31
C ALA A 82 2.56 -10.53 -22.97
N ARG A 83 2.28 -9.33 -22.43
CA ARG A 83 3.30 -8.37 -21.98
C ARG A 83 3.66 -8.50 -20.49
N SER A 84 2.92 -9.33 -19.76
CA SER A 84 3.20 -9.72 -18.38
C SER A 84 3.97 -11.04 -18.37
N VAL A 85 4.64 -11.32 -17.26
CA VAL A 85 5.23 -12.64 -17.01
C VAL A 85 4.15 -13.70 -16.77
N GLY A 86 2.95 -13.29 -16.36
CA GLY A 86 1.91 -14.23 -15.96
C GLY A 86 2.33 -15.03 -14.74
N ALA A 87 1.88 -16.28 -14.67
CA ALA A 87 2.28 -17.22 -13.62
C ALA A 87 3.74 -17.62 -13.81
N HIS A 88 4.55 -17.49 -12.75
CA HIS A 88 5.96 -17.84 -12.80
C HIS A 88 6.50 -18.20 -11.43
N ILE A 89 7.67 -18.85 -11.44
CA ILE A 89 8.50 -19.09 -10.26
C ILE A 89 9.81 -18.31 -10.43
N SER A 90 10.12 -17.41 -9.49
CA SER A 90 11.39 -16.66 -9.53
C SER A 90 12.57 -17.59 -9.24
N VAL A 91 13.56 -17.64 -10.15
CA VAL A 91 14.73 -18.53 -10.00
C VAL A 91 16.00 -17.74 -9.72
N PHE A 92 16.32 -16.69 -10.48
CA PHE A 92 17.45 -15.79 -10.20
C PHE A 92 17.03 -14.31 -10.29
N HIS A 93 17.49 -13.51 -9.35
CA HIS A 93 17.28 -12.05 -9.35
C HIS A 93 18.25 -11.37 -10.33
N GLU A 94 17.87 -10.24 -10.94
CA GLU A 94 18.74 -9.53 -11.88
C GLU A 94 20.12 -9.17 -11.31
N THR A 95 20.19 -8.90 -10.01
CA THR A 95 21.45 -8.52 -9.32
C THR A 95 22.41 -9.69 -9.16
N GLU A 96 21.97 -10.93 -9.30
CA GLU A 96 22.83 -12.12 -9.26
C GLU A 96 23.67 -12.25 -10.56
N ASN A 97 23.30 -11.53 -11.64
CA ASN A 97 24.03 -11.47 -12.91
C ASN A 97 24.34 -12.85 -13.53
N ILE A 98 23.44 -13.82 -13.36
CA ILE A 98 23.58 -15.18 -13.89
C ILE A 98 23.14 -15.26 -15.36
N ALA A 99 23.83 -16.09 -16.14
CA ALA A 99 23.49 -16.42 -17.51
C ALA A 99 23.51 -17.95 -17.68
N PRO A 100 22.41 -18.64 -17.28
CA PRO A 100 22.41 -20.08 -17.25
C PRO A 100 22.38 -20.66 -18.66
N GLN A 101 23.09 -21.76 -18.87
CA GLN A 101 23.10 -22.49 -20.13
C GLN A 101 21.77 -23.26 -20.35
N GLU A 102 21.00 -23.42 -19.28
CA GLU A 102 19.75 -24.17 -19.20
C GLU A 102 18.52 -23.35 -19.62
N LEU A 103 18.69 -22.14 -20.15
CA LEU A 103 17.57 -21.37 -20.70
C LEU A 103 16.86 -22.15 -21.81
N GLY A 104 15.53 -22.17 -21.77
CA GLY A 104 14.68 -22.94 -22.67
C GLY A 104 14.48 -24.41 -22.25
N GLN A 105 15.15 -24.89 -21.21
CA GLN A 105 14.92 -26.23 -20.68
C GLN A 105 13.68 -26.26 -19.78
N ALA A 106 13.03 -27.42 -19.74
CA ALA A 106 11.91 -27.68 -18.85
C ALA A 106 12.41 -28.11 -17.47
N PHE A 107 11.78 -27.59 -16.42
CA PHE A 107 12.01 -28.03 -15.03
C PHE A 107 10.70 -28.46 -14.41
N SER A 108 10.78 -29.46 -13.54
CA SER A 108 9.64 -29.97 -12.78
C SER A 108 9.58 -29.38 -11.37
N PHE A 109 8.38 -29.28 -10.81
CA PHE A 109 8.15 -28.89 -9.43
C PHE A 109 6.99 -29.68 -8.84
N GLN A 110 6.80 -29.57 -7.53
CA GLN A 110 5.68 -30.17 -6.80
C GLN A 110 4.98 -29.07 -6.00
N VAL A 111 3.66 -29.00 -6.12
CA VAL A 111 2.83 -28.12 -5.29
C VAL A 111 2.89 -28.62 -3.84
N LYS A 112 3.08 -27.70 -2.89
CA LYS A 112 3.11 -28.02 -1.45
C LYS A 112 1.81 -27.61 -0.78
N GLU A 113 1.57 -26.30 -0.74
CA GLU A 113 0.54 -25.66 0.08
C GLU A 113 0.25 -24.25 -0.41
N VAL A 114 -0.86 -23.69 0.07
CA VAL A 114 -1.21 -22.28 -0.12
C VAL A 114 -0.63 -21.47 1.02
N ARG A 115 0.01 -20.36 0.68
CA ARG A 115 0.56 -19.41 1.66
C ARG A 115 0.03 -18.01 1.42
N SER A 116 -0.03 -17.23 2.49
CA SER A 116 -0.12 -15.79 2.42
C SER A 116 1.04 -15.12 3.14
N VAL A 117 1.45 -13.94 2.68
CA VAL A 117 2.54 -13.17 3.28
C VAL A 117 2.22 -11.68 3.22
N VAL A 118 2.58 -10.94 4.27
CA VAL A 118 2.52 -9.48 4.25
C VAL A 118 3.92 -8.94 3.98
N VAL A 119 4.09 -8.30 2.83
CA VAL A 119 5.37 -7.72 2.41
C VAL A 119 5.30 -6.19 2.42
N HIS A 120 6.42 -5.56 2.78
CA HIS A 120 6.60 -4.13 2.66
C HIS A 120 7.21 -3.81 1.29
N THR A 121 6.46 -3.12 0.43
CA THR A 121 6.96 -2.65 -0.85
C THR A 121 7.13 -1.13 -0.83
N ARG A 122 7.72 -0.60 -1.90
CA ARG A 122 7.83 0.86 -2.10
C ARG A 122 6.46 1.56 -2.02
N ASP A 123 5.40 0.87 -2.42
CA ASP A 123 4.03 1.39 -2.46
C ASP A 123 3.22 1.01 -1.23
N GLY A 124 3.88 0.62 -0.12
CA GLY A 124 3.27 0.26 1.15
C GLY A 124 3.17 -1.24 1.40
N LEU A 125 2.43 -1.62 2.44
CA LEU A 125 2.19 -3.03 2.77
C LEU A 125 1.29 -3.68 1.71
N LYS A 126 1.54 -4.95 1.42
CA LYS A 126 0.75 -5.78 0.48
C LYS A 126 0.59 -7.16 1.10
N LYS A 127 -0.62 -7.73 1.11
CA LYS A 127 -0.82 -9.15 1.42
C LYS A 127 -0.89 -9.93 0.11
N LEU A 128 0.07 -10.84 -0.10
CA LEU A 128 0.16 -11.68 -1.29
C LEU A 128 -0.32 -13.08 -0.97
N TRP A 129 -0.99 -13.70 -1.93
CA TRP A 129 -1.40 -15.10 -1.92
C TRP A 129 -0.60 -15.86 -2.95
N MET A 130 -0.10 -17.03 -2.58
CA MET A 130 0.80 -17.81 -3.42
C MET A 130 0.67 -19.32 -3.18
N ILE A 131 1.06 -20.09 -4.19
CA ILE A 131 1.33 -21.52 -4.06
C ILE A 131 2.81 -21.70 -3.76
N ALA A 132 3.14 -22.31 -2.63
CA ALA A 132 4.50 -22.77 -2.37
C ALA A 132 4.76 -24.06 -3.15
N VAL A 133 5.96 -24.17 -3.74
CA VAL A 133 6.37 -25.34 -4.52
C VAL A 133 7.76 -25.82 -4.12
N ASP A 134 7.98 -27.12 -4.20
CA ASP A 134 9.30 -27.73 -4.10
C ASP A 134 9.84 -28.04 -5.50
N SER A 135 11.11 -27.71 -5.75
CA SER A 135 11.79 -28.08 -7.01
C SER A 135 13.27 -28.34 -6.74
N PRO A 136 13.65 -29.60 -6.42
CA PRO A 136 15.05 -29.97 -6.21
C PRO A 136 15.93 -29.69 -7.43
N GLU A 137 15.36 -29.73 -8.64
CA GLU A 137 16.05 -29.40 -9.89
C GLU A 137 16.45 -27.91 -9.93
N LEU A 138 15.53 -27.01 -9.57
CA LEU A 138 15.82 -25.58 -9.50
C LEU A 138 16.78 -25.23 -8.34
N GLU A 139 16.69 -25.93 -7.21
CA GLU A 139 17.67 -25.78 -6.13
C GLU A 139 19.07 -26.18 -6.59
N SER A 140 19.18 -27.33 -7.26
CA SER A 140 20.44 -27.83 -7.83
C SER A 140 21.01 -26.88 -8.89
N LEU A 141 20.14 -26.33 -9.73
CA LEU A 141 20.49 -25.31 -10.71
C LEU A 141 21.07 -24.07 -10.00
N ARG A 142 20.41 -23.55 -8.97
CA ARG A 142 20.95 -22.39 -8.23
C ARG A 142 22.32 -22.69 -7.62
N GLN A 143 22.48 -23.87 -7.03
CA GLN A 143 23.74 -24.30 -6.43
C GLN A 143 24.88 -24.46 -7.46
N SER A 144 24.58 -24.90 -8.69
CA SER A 144 25.60 -25.06 -9.74
C SER A 144 26.22 -23.72 -10.17
N TYR A 145 25.50 -22.61 -9.99
CA TYR A 145 25.98 -21.24 -10.20
C TYR A 145 26.52 -20.56 -8.91
N GLY A 146 26.72 -21.33 -7.83
CA GLY A 146 27.27 -20.81 -6.57
C GLY A 146 26.27 -19.98 -5.74
N CYS A 147 24.99 -19.99 -6.10
CA CYS A 147 23.94 -19.33 -5.34
C CYS A 147 23.39 -20.26 -4.23
N PRO A 148 22.80 -19.70 -3.15
CA PRO A 148 22.00 -20.50 -2.22
C PRO A 148 20.87 -21.24 -2.95
N PRO A 149 20.49 -22.46 -2.52
CA PRO A 149 19.49 -23.29 -3.20
C PRO A 149 18.14 -22.59 -3.35
N LYS A 150 17.80 -21.68 -2.41
CA LYS A 150 16.56 -20.91 -2.40
C LYS A 150 16.83 -19.43 -2.60
N LEU A 151 16.03 -18.79 -3.43
CA LEU A 151 16.13 -17.35 -3.67
C LEU A 151 15.73 -16.60 -2.39
N GLN A 152 16.64 -15.79 -1.86
CA GLN A 152 16.45 -15.03 -0.60
C GLN A 152 16.07 -15.91 0.61
N GLY A 153 16.36 -17.21 0.57
CA GLY A 153 16.07 -18.14 1.67
C GLY A 153 14.62 -18.61 1.78
N HIS A 154 13.76 -18.27 0.83
CA HIS A 154 12.34 -18.67 0.83
C HIS A 154 12.05 -19.78 -0.20
N ASP A 155 11.02 -20.59 0.06
CA ASP A 155 10.55 -21.57 -0.92
C ASP A 155 10.19 -20.88 -2.24
N PHE A 156 10.41 -21.61 -3.33
CA PHE A 156 9.87 -21.25 -4.63
C PHE A 156 8.35 -21.13 -4.54
N HIS A 157 7.78 -20.18 -5.27
CA HIS A 157 6.35 -19.93 -5.22
C HIS A 157 5.82 -19.32 -6.51
N ILE A 158 4.52 -19.51 -6.71
CA ILE A 158 3.73 -18.89 -7.77
C ILE A 158 2.76 -17.92 -7.11
N THR A 159 2.87 -16.62 -7.40
CA THR A 159 1.93 -15.61 -6.88
C THR A 159 0.60 -15.70 -7.62
N ILE A 160 -0.48 -15.92 -6.87
CA ILE A 160 -1.86 -15.95 -7.40
C ILE A 160 -2.43 -14.54 -7.49
N GLY A 161 -2.17 -13.71 -6.48
CA GLY A 161 -2.71 -12.36 -6.42
C GLY A 161 -2.41 -11.61 -5.14
N LYS A 162 -2.84 -10.35 -5.13
CA LYS A 162 -2.75 -9.45 -4.00
C LYS A 162 -4.14 -9.24 -3.40
N GLN A 163 -4.27 -9.45 -2.10
CA GLN A 163 -5.51 -9.17 -1.37
C GLN A 163 -5.64 -7.66 -1.11
N MET A 164 -6.84 -7.13 -1.38
CA MET A 164 -7.21 -5.74 -1.19
C MET A 164 -8.43 -5.64 -0.28
N PRO A 165 -8.54 -4.58 0.55
CA PRO A 165 -9.78 -4.25 1.22
C PRO A 165 -10.90 -3.93 0.20
N THR A 166 -12.14 -4.24 0.55
CA THR A 166 -13.35 -3.95 -0.23
C THR A 166 -14.37 -3.13 0.56
N ALA A 167 -15.32 -2.57 -0.18
CA ALA A 167 -16.51 -1.94 0.34
C ALA A 167 -17.74 -2.82 0.04
N PRO A 168 -18.86 -2.68 0.78
CA PRO A 168 -20.11 -3.35 0.47
C PRO A 168 -20.59 -3.07 -0.95
N GLU A 169 -21.31 -4.01 -1.55
CA GLU A 169 -21.88 -3.81 -2.88
C GLU A 169 -22.85 -2.60 -2.89
N GLY A 170 -22.73 -1.74 -3.89
CA GLY A 170 -23.58 -0.57 -4.06
C GLY A 170 -23.34 0.56 -3.05
N TRP A 171 -22.22 0.53 -2.31
CA TRP A 171 -21.88 1.54 -1.31
C TRP A 171 -21.90 2.97 -1.86
N GLU A 172 -21.62 3.17 -3.15
CA GLU A 172 -21.62 4.48 -3.80
C GLU A 172 -22.99 5.18 -3.72
N ASN A 173 -24.07 4.42 -3.60
CA ASN A 173 -25.45 4.94 -3.57
C ASN A 173 -26.03 5.04 -2.15
N ILE A 174 -25.22 4.78 -1.11
CA ILE A 174 -25.64 4.95 0.27
C ILE A 174 -25.63 6.45 0.59
N ASP A 175 -26.76 6.95 1.11
CA ASP A 175 -26.94 8.34 1.55
C ASP A 175 -27.48 8.38 2.99
N SER A 176 -26.89 7.54 3.84
CA SER A 176 -27.21 7.49 5.27
C SER A 176 -26.03 8.00 6.09
N PHE A 177 -26.34 8.71 7.18
CA PHE A 177 -25.33 9.13 8.12
C PHE A 177 -24.79 7.94 8.90
N ALA A 178 -23.47 7.92 9.08
CA ALA A 178 -22.80 6.93 9.91
C ALA A 178 -23.31 7.02 11.37
N SER A 179 -23.48 5.88 12.02
CA SER A 179 -23.94 5.82 13.42
C SER A 179 -22.95 6.54 14.36
N GLN A 180 -21.67 6.53 14.02
CA GLN A 180 -20.60 7.22 14.74
C GLN A 180 -20.82 8.73 14.85
N ASN A 181 -21.63 9.35 13.98
CA ASN A 181 -21.98 10.77 14.07
C ASN A 181 -22.78 11.10 15.33
N PHE A 182 -23.54 10.13 15.86
CA PHE A 182 -24.49 10.35 16.96
C PHE A 182 -24.00 9.80 18.30
N SER A 183 -22.78 9.26 18.34
CA SER A 183 -22.20 8.80 19.60
C SER A 183 -21.84 9.99 20.50
N ASP A 184 -21.96 9.81 21.81
CA ASP A 184 -21.51 10.76 22.84
C ASP A 184 -20.10 10.44 23.36
N SER A 185 -19.45 9.39 22.82
CA SER A 185 -18.14 8.97 23.32
C SER A 185 -17.09 10.07 23.14
N GLU A 186 -16.36 10.38 24.21
CA GLU A 186 -15.32 11.40 24.16
C GLU A 186 -14.27 11.06 23.10
N THR A 187 -13.86 12.08 22.35
CA THR A 187 -12.70 11.98 21.47
C THR A 187 -11.49 12.50 22.21
N ILE A 188 -10.36 11.80 22.07
CA ILE A 188 -9.19 11.98 22.94
C ILE A 188 -8.50 13.34 22.70
N GLY A 189 -8.93 14.10 21.68
CA GLY A 189 -8.47 15.48 21.50
C GLY A 189 -6.94 15.55 21.48
N LEU A 190 -6.29 14.73 20.67
CA LEU A 190 -4.83 14.67 20.67
C LEU A 190 -4.23 16.02 20.24
N SER A 191 -3.17 16.44 20.95
CA SER A 191 -2.29 17.52 20.52
C SER A 191 -1.77 17.20 19.11
N THR A 192 -2.01 18.10 18.17
CA THR A 192 -1.41 17.97 16.84
C THR A 192 0.10 18.07 16.97
N SER A 193 0.81 17.00 16.62
CA SER A 193 2.23 17.09 16.34
C SER A 193 2.41 17.74 14.95
N GLY A 194 3.57 18.33 14.68
CA GLY A 194 3.93 18.90 13.38
C GLY A 194 4.10 20.43 13.39
N GLU A 195 4.99 20.90 12.51
CA GLU A 195 5.34 22.31 12.33
C GLU A 195 4.30 23.03 11.45
N PHE A 196 3.04 23.00 11.85
CA PHE A 196 2.00 23.76 11.16
C PHE A 196 1.93 25.18 11.70
N ILE A 197 1.75 26.15 10.80
CA ILE A 197 1.50 27.54 11.16
C ILE A 197 0.02 27.83 10.95
N SER A 198 -0.69 28.13 12.03
CA SER A 198 -2.09 28.55 11.99
C SER A 198 -2.21 29.99 11.48
N VAL A 199 -3.19 30.21 10.61
CA VAL A 199 -3.53 31.53 10.08
C VAL A 199 -4.87 31.96 10.65
N ASN A 200 -4.85 33.01 11.46
CA ASN A 200 -6.03 33.57 12.09
C ASN A 200 -6.79 34.49 11.11
N ASP A 201 -7.53 33.88 10.17
CA ASP A 201 -8.42 34.59 9.26
C ASP A 201 -9.87 34.13 9.46
N LYS A 202 -10.63 34.94 10.21
CA LYS A 202 -12.05 34.70 10.49
C LYS A 202 -12.90 34.68 9.22
N SER A 203 -12.51 35.41 8.17
CA SER A 203 -13.28 35.49 6.94
C SER A 203 -13.23 34.16 6.19
N ILE A 204 -12.08 33.49 6.19
CA ILE A 204 -11.91 32.16 5.58
C ILE A 204 -12.74 31.12 6.33
N LEU A 205 -12.76 31.15 7.67
CA LEU A 205 -13.58 30.25 8.46
C LEU A 205 -15.08 30.50 8.26
N ALA A 206 -15.49 31.76 8.15
CA ALA A 206 -16.86 32.12 7.82
C ALA A 206 -17.26 31.69 6.39
N THR A 207 -16.30 31.65 5.45
CA THR A 207 -16.53 31.08 4.11
C THR A 207 -16.64 29.56 4.15
N ALA A 208 -15.72 28.89 4.85
CA ALA A 208 -15.71 27.44 4.99
C ALA A 208 -16.99 26.91 5.66
N ALA A 209 -17.50 27.61 6.67
CA ALA A 209 -18.74 27.26 7.37
C ALA A 209 -20.01 27.34 6.51
N LYS A 210 -19.94 27.92 5.30
CA LYS A 210 -21.06 27.97 4.34
C LYS A 210 -21.06 26.80 3.36
N VAL A 211 -19.98 26.02 3.33
CA VAL A 211 -19.88 24.82 2.51
C VAL A 211 -20.39 23.64 3.35
N ASP A 212 -21.14 22.74 2.72
CA ASP A 212 -21.67 21.56 3.39
C ASP A 212 -20.53 20.75 4.02
N ALA A 213 -20.69 20.42 5.31
CA ALA A 213 -19.66 19.80 6.13
C ALA A 213 -20.01 18.35 6.48
N ALA A 214 -20.76 17.70 5.59
CA ALA A 214 -20.94 16.26 5.50
C ALA A 214 -20.25 15.74 4.22
N ALA A 215 -19.62 14.58 4.29
CA ALA A 215 -19.00 13.95 3.13
C ALA A 215 -19.07 12.44 3.21
N GLN A 216 -19.16 11.81 2.03
CA GLN A 216 -19.26 10.36 1.90
C GLN A 216 -17.90 9.69 2.14
N LEU A 217 -17.86 8.63 2.93
CA LEU A 217 -16.68 7.78 3.10
C LEU A 217 -16.50 6.89 1.87
N CYS A 218 -15.35 7.00 1.22
CA CYS A 218 -15.02 6.28 0.00
C CYS A 218 -13.80 5.37 0.19
N LEU A 219 -13.83 4.24 -0.49
CA LEU A 219 -12.69 3.33 -0.62
C LEU A 219 -12.17 3.33 -2.07
N LYS A 220 -10.90 3.64 -2.25
CA LYS A 220 -10.24 3.45 -3.55
C LYS A 220 -9.85 2.01 -3.79
N GLY A 221 -9.75 1.61 -5.05
CA GLY A 221 -9.26 0.29 -5.45
C GLY A 221 -7.80 -0.02 -5.02
N ASN A 222 -7.03 0.95 -4.51
CA ASN A 222 -5.73 0.70 -3.89
C ASN A 222 -5.80 0.59 -2.35
N GLY A 223 -6.99 0.53 -1.74
CA GLY A 223 -7.15 0.44 -0.29
C GLY A 223 -7.07 1.78 0.44
N PHE A 224 -7.03 2.91 -0.25
CA PHE A 224 -7.02 4.23 0.39
C PHE A 224 -8.45 4.66 0.77
N VAL A 225 -8.66 5.04 2.04
CA VAL A 225 -9.96 5.45 2.57
C VAL A 225 -9.96 6.95 2.81
N TYR A 226 -10.97 7.64 2.29
CA TYR A 226 -11.07 9.09 2.35
C TYR A 226 -12.53 9.56 2.41
N LEU A 227 -12.78 10.78 2.90
CA LEU A 227 -14.05 11.46 2.66
C LEU A 227 -14.00 12.20 1.33
N ASN A 228 -14.99 11.99 0.46
CA ASN A 228 -15.17 12.76 -0.77
C ASN A 228 -15.83 14.10 -0.46
N VAL A 229 -15.02 15.16 -0.37
CA VAL A 229 -15.44 16.48 0.10
C VAL A 229 -15.83 17.36 -1.09
N ASN A 230 -16.82 18.23 -0.90
CA ASN A 230 -17.24 19.16 -1.95
C ASN A 230 -16.08 20.07 -2.39
N ASN A 231 -15.78 20.10 -3.70
CA ASN A 231 -14.75 20.96 -4.29
C ASN A 231 -14.96 22.45 -4.03
N GLN A 232 -16.17 22.88 -3.65
CA GLN A 232 -16.46 24.24 -3.22
C GLN A 232 -15.58 24.70 -2.05
N PHE A 233 -15.06 23.80 -1.20
CA PHE A 233 -14.05 24.17 -0.21
C PHE A 233 -12.79 24.75 -0.87
N ILE A 234 -12.31 24.13 -1.95
CA ILE A 234 -11.13 24.62 -2.70
C ILE A 234 -11.50 25.93 -3.41
N ASP A 235 -12.61 25.94 -4.15
CA ASP A 235 -12.99 27.04 -5.04
C ASP A 235 -13.33 28.33 -4.27
N ALA A 236 -14.02 28.21 -3.13
CA ALA A 236 -14.44 29.38 -2.35
C ALA A 236 -13.32 29.97 -1.47
N ILE A 237 -12.37 29.14 -1.04
CA ILE A 237 -11.32 29.54 -0.08
C ILE A 237 -10.04 29.96 -0.78
N THR A 238 -9.66 29.30 -1.88
CA THR A 238 -8.42 29.62 -2.61
C THR A 238 -8.26 31.10 -2.94
N PRO A 239 -9.28 31.82 -3.47
CA PRO A 239 -9.15 33.25 -3.80
C PRO A 239 -8.92 34.17 -2.59
N ARG A 240 -9.09 33.64 -1.37
CA ARG A 240 -8.96 34.38 -0.11
C ARG A 240 -7.66 34.06 0.63
N LEU A 241 -6.85 33.12 0.13
CA LEU A 241 -5.59 32.76 0.77
C LEU A 241 -4.63 33.96 0.74
N PRO A 242 -3.89 34.23 1.83
CA PRO A 242 -2.92 35.33 1.90
C PRO A 242 -1.62 34.94 1.20
N LEU A 243 -1.70 34.71 -0.11
CA LEU A 243 -0.62 34.26 -0.96
C LEU A 243 0.40 35.39 -1.19
N LYS A 244 1.67 35.02 -1.17
CA LYS A 244 2.83 35.85 -1.54
C LYS A 244 3.45 35.41 -2.87
N GLY A 245 3.15 34.20 -3.32
CA GLY A 245 3.68 33.64 -4.56
C GLY A 245 2.61 32.95 -5.43
N LYS A 246 3.09 32.23 -6.44
CA LYS A 246 2.22 31.50 -7.37
C LYS A 246 1.57 30.32 -6.66
N PHE A 247 0.25 30.28 -6.65
CA PHE A 247 -0.51 29.17 -6.07
C PHE A 247 -1.02 28.21 -7.13
N THR A 248 -0.92 26.91 -6.83
CA THR A 248 -1.46 25.81 -7.62
C THR A 248 -2.47 25.07 -6.74
N PRO A 249 -3.79 25.20 -6.98
CA PRO A 249 -4.80 24.49 -6.22
C PRO A 249 -4.67 22.98 -6.42
N VAL A 250 -5.16 22.21 -5.46
CA VAL A 250 -5.40 20.77 -5.67
C VAL A 250 -6.33 20.64 -6.88
N SER A 251 -5.97 19.77 -7.80
CA SER A 251 -6.78 19.51 -8.97
C SER A 251 -8.18 19.05 -8.56
N THR A 252 -9.18 19.70 -9.13
CA THR A 252 -10.60 19.35 -9.00
C THR A 252 -11.13 18.61 -10.22
N ASN A 253 -10.24 18.24 -11.16
CA ASN A 253 -10.65 17.49 -12.35
C ASN A 253 -11.18 16.09 -11.98
N PRO A 254 -12.04 15.47 -12.80
CA PRO A 254 -12.63 14.16 -12.49
C PRO A 254 -11.62 13.00 -12.39
N LYS A 255 -10.38 13.18 -12.88
CA LYS A 255 -9.30 12.18 -12.77
C LYS A 255 -8.54 12.28 -11.44
N SER A 256 -8.74 13.36 -10.69
CA SER A 256 -8.18 13.60 -9.36
C SER A 256 -9.25 13.44 -8.28
N MET A 257 -8.84 13.22 -7.03
CA MET A 257 -9.80 13.09 -5.91
C MET A 257 -10.54 14.39 -5.57
N GLY A 258 -10.11 15.53 -6.12
CA GLY A 258 -10.61 16.82 -5.65
C GLY A 258 -10.29 17.07 -4.18
N ALA A 259 -11.16 17.85 -3.54
CA ALA A 259 -11.15 18.03 -2.10
C ALA A 259 -11.45 16.70 -1.41
N HIS A 260 -10.61 16.32 -0.46
CA HIS A 260 -10.83 15.11 0.32
C HIS A 260 -10.20 15.23 1.70
N ILE A 261 -10.67 14.40 2.63
CA ILE A 261 -10.04 14.16 3.93
C ILE A 261 -9.50 12.73 3.92
N SER A 262 -8.19 12.57 4.12
CA SER A 262 -7.58 11.23 4.26
C SER A 262 -8.02 10.60 5.58
N VAL A 263 -8.58 9.39 5.56
CA VAL A 263 -9.09 8.71 6.77
C VAL A 263 -8.21 7.53 7.17
N MET A 264 -7.90 6.61 6.26
CA MET A 264 -7.00 5.45 6.53
C MET A 264 -6.14 5.16 5.30
N TYR A 265 -4.88 4.79 5.53
CA TYR A 265 -4.01 4.33 4.45
C TYR A 265 -4.11 2.81 4.26
N GLU A 266 -3.81 2.36 3.05
CA GLU A 266 -3.79 0.93 2.67
C GLU A 266 -2.96 0.08 3.64
N ASN A 267 -1.80 0.59 4.07
CA ASN A 267 -0.92 -0.11 5.00
C ASN A 267 -1.51 -0.25 6.41
N GLU A 268 -2.33 0.72 6.86
CA GLU A 268 -3.04 0.59 8.13
C GLU A 268 -4.09 -0.53 8.05
N LEU A 269 -4.84 -0.59 6.95
CA LEU A 269 -5.85 -1.64 6.74
C LEU A 269 -5.21 -3.03 6.67
N ILE A 270 -4.24 -3.20 5.78
CA ILE A 270 -3.54 -4.49 5.59
C ILE A 270 -2.83 -4.92 6.88
N GLY A 271 -2.13 -3.99 7.54
CA GLY A 271 -1.41 -4.28 8.78
C GLY A 271 -2.31 -4.64 9.97
N LYS A 272 -3.60 -4.27 9.92
CA LYS A 272 -4.61 -4.65 10.92
C LYS A 272 -5.53 -5.78 10.47
N GLY A 273 -5.36 -6.30 9.25
CA GLY A 273 -6.25 -7.33 8.69
C GLY A 273 -7.68 -6.82 8.46
N ILE A 274 -7.82 -5.55 8.09
CA ILE A 274 -9.11 -4.93 7.78
C ILE A 274 -9.36 -5.10 6.28
N TRP A 275 -10.21 -6.07 5.94
CA TRP A 275 -10.47 -6.47 4.56
C TRP A 275 -11.83 -6.01 4.04
N GLU A 276 -12.72 -5.63 4.93
CA GLU A 276 -14.07 -5.14 4.61
C GLU A 276 -14.28 -3.84 5.37
N LEU A 277 -14.66 -2.78 4.65
CA LEU A 277 -14.96 -1.47 5.22
C LEU A 277 -16.47 -1.24 5.19
N SER A 278 -17.18 -1.71 6.22
CA SER A 278 -18.65 -1.67 6.30
C SER A 278 -19.25 -0.27 6.23
N GLU A 279 -18.50 0.76 6.62
CA GLU A 279 -18.95 2.15 6.66
C GLU A 279 -18.76 2.89 5.33
N ALA A 280 -18.16 2.25 4.33
CA ALA A 280 -18.07 2.84 2.99
C ALA A 280 -19.47 3.23 2.49
N GLY A 281 -19.58 4.42 1.92
CA GLY A 281 -20.84 5.00 1.45
C GLY A 281 -21.56 5.85 2.49
N GLN A 282 -21.25 5.72 3.77
CA GLN A 282 -21.92 6.52 4.81
C GLN A 282 -21.41 7.97 4.84
N LEU A 283 -22.28 8.89 5.22
CA LEU A 283 -21.94 10.30 5.43
C LEU A 283 -21.33 10.54 6.81
N PHE A 284 -20.23 11.29 6.86
CA PHE A 284 -19.57 11.73 8.08
C PHE A 284 -19.58 13.25 8.18
N ASN A 285 -20.00 13.75 9.34
CA ASN A 285 -19.95 15.17 9.66
C ASN A 285 -18.54 15.58 10.10
N PHE A 286 -18.13 16.77 9.70
CA PHE A 286 -16.92 17.42 10.17
C PHE A 286 -17.14 18.93 10.32
N LYS A 287 -16.17 19.62 10.89
CA LYS A 287 -16.18 21.07 11.04
C LYS A 287 -14.80 21.64 10.77
N VAL A 288 -14.70 22.65 9.93
CA VAL A 288 -13.43 23.36 9.72
C VAL A 288 -13.07 24.14 10.99
N LYS A 289 -11.89 23.86 11.54
CA LYS A 289 -11.37 24.49 12.76
C LYS A 289 -10.57 25.75 12.44
N GLU A 290 -9.58 25.60 11.56
CA GLU A 290 -8.63 26.66 11.24
C GLU A 290 -7.95 26.44 9.88
N LEU A 291 -7.43 27.52 9.32
CA LEU A 291 -6.52 27.48 8.17
C LEU A 291 -5.08 27.28 8.69
N ARG A 292 -4.34 26.37 8.07
CA ARG A 292 -2.93 26.16 8.36
C ARG A 292 -2.10 26.13 7.08
N TYR A 293 -0.80 26.30 7.24
CA TYR A 293 0.16 25.91 6.23
C TYR A 293 1.39 25.23 6.82
N VAL A 294 2.15 24.56 5.96
CA VAL A 294 3.48 24.02 6.27
C VAL A 294 4.44 24.33 5.12
N ASP A 295 5.61 24.86 5.45
CA ASP A 295 6.67 25.12 4.49
C ASP A 295 7.50 23.85 4.26
N ARG A 296 7.85 23.59 3.00
CA ARG A 296 8.54 22.38 2.56
C ARG A 296 9.67 22.74 1.61
N LYS A 297 10.84 22.11 1.82
CA LYS A 297 11.92 22.13 0.83
C LYS A 297 11.65 21.08 -0.24
N THR A 298 11.70 21.50 -1.50
CA THR A 298 11.56 20.63 -2.67
C THR A 298 12.81 20.75 -3.53
N ALA A 299 12.97 19.84 -4.49
CA ALA A 299 14.08 19.93 -5.46
C ALA A 299 14.05 21.23 -6.30
N LYS A 300 12.89 21.89 -6.41
CA LYS A 300 12.71 23.14 -7.19
C LYS A 300 12.77 24.41 -6.33
N GLY A 301 13.01 24.29 -5.02
CA GLY A 301 12.99 25.42 -4.08
C GLY A 301 12.05 25.18 -2.90
N GLU A 302 11.66 26.27 -2.22
CA GLU A 302 10.74 26.23 -1.09
C GLU A 302 9.29 26.37 -1.57
N SER A 303 8.40 25.59 -0.97
CA SER A 303 6.97 25.59 -1.27
C SER A 303 6.16 25.58 0.01
N ARG A 304 4.96 26.14 -0.01
CA ARG A 304 4.02 26.16 1.11
C ARG A 304 2.78 25.35 0.78
N LEU A 305 2.48 24.35 1.59
CA LEU A 305 1.25 23.57 1.47
C LEU A 305 0.16 24.19 2.34
N TRP A 306 -0.95 24.59 1.73
CA TRP A 306 -2.11 25.16 2.41
C TRP A 306 -3.18 24.10 2.68
N LEU A 307 -3.73 24.08 3.90
CA LEU A 307 -4.73 23.11 4.32
C LEU A 307 -5.72 23.67 5.34
N LEU A 308 -6.94 23.14 5.35
CA LEU A 308 -7.93 23.38 6.39
C LEU A 308 -7.88 22.23 7.39
N ALA A 309 -7.54 22.51 8.65
CA ALA A 309 -7.69 21.53 9.72
C ALA A 309 -9.17 21.36 10.06
N VAL A 310 -9.62 20.12 10.21
CA VAL A 310 -11.02 19.81 10.52
C VAL A 310 -11.15 18.98 11.80
N GLU A 311 -12.23 19.24 12.52
CA GLU A 311 -12.73 18.42 13.61
C GLU A 311 -13.69 17.39 13.02
N ALA A 312 -13.41 16.09 13.22
CA ALA A 312 -14.28 15.03 12.73
C ALA A 312 -14.37 13.90 13.77
N PRO A 313 -15.12 14.10 14.87
CA PRO A 313 -15.14 13.15 15.98
C PRO A 313 -15.60 11.74 15.57
N ALA A 314 -16.56 11.66 14.64
CA ALA A 314 -17.05 10.40 14.09
C ALA A 314 -15.96 9.61 13.34
N LEU A 315 -15.04 10.28 12.64
CA LEU A 315 -13.91 9.63 11.99
C LEU A 315 -12.86 9.12 12.99
N GLU A 316 -12.65 9.85 14.09
CA GLU A 316 -11.76 9.39 15.16
C GLU A 316 -12.29 8.09 15.78
N ARG A 317 -13.61 8.02 16.04
CA ARG A 317 -14.29 6.83 16.54
C ARG A 317 -14.21 5.67 15.55
N LEU A 318 -14.50 5.92 14.27
CA LEU A 318 -14.36 4.92 13.21
C LEU A 318 -12.95 4.28 13.23
N ARG A 319 -11.90 5.09 13.32
CA ARG A 319 -10.53 4.58 13.38
C ARG A 319 -10.27 3.75 14.64
N LEU A 320 -10.85 4.14 15.79
CA LEU A 320 -10.74 3.37 17.02
C LEU A 320 -11.48 2.03 16.95
N ASP A 321 -12.63 1.95 16.29
CA ASP A 321 -13.38 0.71 16.04
C ASP A 321 -12.49 -0.33 15.32
N TYR A 322 -11.64 0.16 14.40
CA TYR A 322 -10.64 -0.62 13.68
C TYR A 322 -9.29 -0.80 14.40
N LYS A 323 -9.21 -0.44 15.69
CA LYS A 323 -7.97 -0.52 16.51
C LYS A 323 -6.79 0.27 15.92
N LEU A 324 -7.09 1.35 15.20
CA LEU A 324 -6.12 2.33 14.71
C LEU A 324 -5.98 3.48 15.71
N LYS A 325 -4.93 4.31 15.53
CA LYS A 325 -4.83 5.58 16.25
C LYS A 325 -5.97 6.50 15.79
N PRO A 326 -6.59 7.30 16.67
CA PRO A 326 -7.77 8.11 16.32
C PRO A 326 -7.49 9.15 15.23
N LYS A 327 -6.25 9.62 15.13
CA LYS A 327 -5.79 10.56 14.11
C LYS A 327 -4.82 9.92 13.12
N LEU A 328 -4.94 10.30 11.85
CA LEU A 328 -4.03 9.85 10.80
C LEU A 328 -2.66 10.47 11.02
N GLN A 329 -1.63 9.64 11.19
CA GLN A 329 -0.24 10.07 11.46
C GLN A 329 -0.08 11.01 12.68
N GLY A 330 -1.07 11.07 13.60
CA GLY A 330 -1.04 11.97 14.76
C GLY A 330 -1.40 13.43 14.45
N HIS A 331 -1.89 13.73 13.25
CA HIS A 331 -2.30 15.06 12.83
C HIS A 331 -3.83 15.18 12.76
N ASP A 332 -4.35 16.40 12.86
CA ASP A 332 -5.76 16.64 12.56
C ASP A 332 -6.07 16.17 11.14
N PHE A 333 -7.27 15.64 10.97
CA PHE A 333 -7.85 15.51 9.64
C PHE A 333 -7.82 16.86 8.94
N HIS A 334 -7.62 16.86 7.63
CA HIS A 334 -7.51 18.10 6.89
C HIS A 334 -7.93 17.95 5.43
N ILE A 335 -8.34 19.08 4.87
CA ILE A 335 -8.59 19.26 3.43
C ILE A 335 -7.39 20.01 2.88
N THR A 336 -6.69 19.42 1.90
CA THR A 336 -5.58 20.11 1.22
C THR A 336 -6.15 21.06 0.17
N LEU A 337 -5.73 22.33 0.21
CA LEU A 337 -6.19 23.36 -0.73
C LEU A 337 -5.29 23.46 -1.96
N GLY A 338 -3.97 23.37 -1.75
CA GLY A 338 -2.99 23.50 -2.84
C GLY A 338 -1.61 23.89 -2.33
N THR A 339 -0.70 24.13 -3.28
CA THR A 339 0.70 24.47 -3.01
C THR A 339 1.02 25.84 -3.56
N GLU A 340 1.70 26.66 -2.77
CA GLU A 340 2.24 27.97 -3.15
C GLU A 340 3.77 27.87 -3.33
N GLU A 341 4.30 28.45 -4.39
CA GLU A 341 5.74 28.64 -4.59
C GLU A 341 6.23 29.84 -3.76
N ILE A 342 7.22 29.63 -2.88
CA ILE A 342 7.78 30.71 -2.06
C ILE A 342 8.92 31.35 -2.86
N VAL A 343 8.67 32.54 -3.41
CA VAL A 343 9.71 33.37 -4.03
C VAL A 343 10.46 34.09 -2.91
N LYS A 344 11.78 33.87 -2.84
CA LYS A 344 12.65 34.54 -1.86
C LYS A 344 12.94 35.98 -2.23
#